data_AF-A0A961IE62-F1
#
_entry.id   AF-A0A961IE62-F1
#
_cell.length_a   1.000
_cell.length_b   1.000
_cell.length_c   1.000
_cell.angle_alpha   90.00
_cell.angle_beta   90.00
_cell.angle_gamma   90.00
#
_symmetry.space_group_name_H-M   'P 1'
#
loop_
_entity.id
_entity.type
_entity.pdbx_description
1 polymer ?
#
loop_
_entity_poly.entity_id
_entity_poly.type
_entity_poly.pdbx_seq_one_letter_code
_entity_poly.pdbx_strand_id
1 'polypeptide(L)'
;RMYVATGNTTGPDAGLASYMTAVLEYNYKLRELHDGDLREVHPGREICRVELPEPFGKMKLLNWPQMEILSLAKLTALSSLRTFIGLGHSETPSRLQIGLIRLLRPHRFERSYQLLKAIARRRLRSEYQKAQAVDPGTAAVLQIELLNQERRSIRANALLPDMATGTALLPLYASECWLRGTILPGWHDPLELFDTADALNRIRRIEPGIDPS
;
A
#
# COMPACT_ATOMS: atom_id res chain seq x y z
N ARG A 1 2.03 8.57 10.51
CA ARG A 1 2.10 8.51 9.03
C ARG A 1 2.59 7.12 8.65
N MET A 2 2.08 6.56 7.57
CA MET A 2 2.50 5.27 7.04
C MET A 2 2.93 5.46 5.58
N TYR A 3 4.06 4.89 5.22
CA TYR A 3 4.65 4.95 3.90
C TYR A 3 4.84 3.52 3.40
N VAL A 4 4.29 3.19 2.24
CA VAL A 4 4.42 1.88 1.62
C VAL A 4 5.08 2.07 0.26
N ALA A 5 6.08 1.25 -0.05
CA ALA A 5 6.59 1.13 -1.41
C ALA A 5 6.77 -0.34 -1.74
N THR A 6 6.55 -0.67 -3.00
CA THR A 6 6.67 -2.03 -3.50
C THR A 6 7.53 -2.02 -4.74
N GLY A 7 8.33 -3.07 -4.89
CA GLY A 7 9.13 -3.32 -6.08
C GLY A 7 8.26 -3.71 -7.27
N ASN A 8 8.90 -4.21 -8.31
CA ASN A 8 8.23 -4.48 -9.58
C ASN A 8 7.46 -5.81 -9.55
N THR A 9 6.36 -5.84 -10.30
CA THR A 9 5.61 -7.08 -10.54
C THR A 9 6.32 -7.95 -11.57
N THR A 10 6.24 -9.27 -11.41
CA THR A 10 6.99 -10.32 -12.14
C THR A 10 6.71 -10.45 -13.65
N GLY A 11 6.11 -9.44 -14.29
CA GLY A 11 5.86 -9.42 -15.73
C GLY A 11 5.15 -8.16 -16.25
N PRO A 12 5.12 -7.94 -17.57
CA PRO A 12 4.61 -6.72 -18.19
C PRO A 12 3.12 -6.46 -17.99
N ASP A 13 2.34 -7.50 -17.68
CA ASP A 13 0.89 -7.41 -17.42
C ASP A 13 0.54 -7.68 -15.95
N ALA A 14 1.50 -8.11 -15.12
CA ALA A 14 1.27 -8.50 -13.73
C ALA A 14 0.82 -7.33 -12.84
N GLY A 15 1.19 -6.10 -13.20
CA GLY A 15 0.75 -4.87 -12.52
C GLY A 15 -0.52 -4.22 -13.08
N LEU A 16 -1.12 -4.76 -14.14
CA LEU A 16 -2.24 -4.09 -14.82
C LEU A 16 -3.49 -4.02 -13.94
N ALA A 17 -3.80 -5.11 -13.23
CA ALA A 17 -4.95 -5.14 -12.33
C ALA A 17 -4.78 -4.09 -11.22
N SER A 18 -3.63 -4.10 -10.52
CA SER A 18 -3.31 -3.13 -9.47
C SER A 18 -3.34 -1.68 -9.98
N TYR A 19 -2.78 -1.42 -11.17
CA TYR A 19 -2.83 -0.10 -11.79
C TYR A 19 -4.28 0.33 -12.10
N MET A 20 -5.08 -0.57 -12.67
CA MET A 20 -6.47 -0.25 -13.00
C MET A 20 -7.35 -0.08 -11.75
N THR A 21 -7.08 -0.82 -10.68
CA THR A 21 -7.69 -0.57 -9.37
C THR A 21 -7.39 0.84 -8.89
N ALA A 22 -6.12 1.26 -8.93
CA ALA A 22 -5.71 2.62 -8.59
C ALA A 22 -6.43 3.68 -9.46
N VAL A 23 -6.53 3.43 -10.78
CA VAL A 23 -7.26 4.30 -11.72
C VAL A 23 -8.73 4.46 -11.33
N LEU A 24 -9.38 3.38 -10.93
CA LEU A 24 -10.78 3.41 -10.51
C LEU A 24 -10.94 4.16 -9.18
N GLU A 25 -10.09 3.87 -8.21
CA GLU A 25 -10.07 4.48 -6.88
C GLU A 25 -9.89 6.01 -6.92
N TYR A 26 -9.20 6.56 -7.91
CA TYR A 26 -9.14 8.02 -8.09
C TYR A 26 -10.51 8.70 -8.23
N ASN A 27 -11.54 7.97 -8.66
CA ASN A 27 -12.88 8.49 -8.83
C ASN A 27 -13.72 8.49 -7.55
N TYR A 28 -13.23 7.84 -6.49
CA TYR A 28 -13.93 7.74 -5.22
C TYR A 28 -13.30 8.67 -4.19
N LYS A 29 -14.09 8.97 -3.15
CA LYS A 29 -13.58 9.58 -1.93
C LYS A 29 -13.25 8.46 -0.97
N LEU A 30 -12.04 8.49 -0.44
CA LEU A 30 -11.57 7.58 0.58
C LEU A 30 -11.60 8.28 1.94
N ARG A 31 -11.34 7.57 3.03
CA ARG A 31 -11.40 8.14 4.38
C ARG A 31 -10.03 8.17 5.04
N GLU A 32 -9.71 9.29 5.67
CA GLU A 32 -8.52 9.46 6.50
C GLU A 32 -8.89 9.92 7.90
N LEU A 33 -8.03 9.63 8.87
CA LEU A 33 -8.19 10.11 10.24
C LEU A 33 -7.54 11.49 10.39
N HIS A 34 -8.34 12.49 10.74
CA HIS A 34 -7.92 13.86 11.01
C HIS A 34 -8.60 14.36 12.29
N ASP A 35 -7.77 14.75 13.27
CA ASP A 35 -8.21 15.23 14.58
C ASP A 35 -9.15 14.26 15.34
N GLY A 36 -8.96 12.96 15.16
CA GLY A 36 -9.81 11.90 15.73
C GLY A 36 -11.02 11.52 14.88
N ASP A 37 -11.30 12.27 13.80
CA ASP A 37 -12.46 12.04 12.93
C ASP A 37 -12.07 11.45 11.57
N LEU A 38 -12.88 10.54 11.06
CA LEU A 38 -12.76 10.05 9.69
C LEU A 38 -13.34 11.09 8.71
N ARG A 39 -12.47 11.66 7.86
CA ARG A 39 -12.84 12.65 6.85
C ARG A 39 -12.66 12.11 5.45
N GLU A 40 -13.59 12.48 4.56
CA GLU A 40 -13.50 12.14 3.15
C GLU A 40 -12.38 12.93 2.45
N VAL A 41 -11.48 12.22 1.78
CA VAL A 41 -10.41 12.81 0.98
C VAL A 41 -10.33 12.14 -0.38
N HIS A 42 -9.71 12.85 -1.32
CA HIS A 42 -9.42 12.32 -2.64
C HIS A 42 -7.98 11.83 -2.68
N PRO A 43 -7.72 10.59 -3.12
CA PRO A 43 -6.37 10.10 -3.28
C PRO A 43 -5.59 10.98 -4.26
N GLY A 44 -4.29 11.10 -3.99
CA GLY A 44 -3.33 11.83 -4.78
C GLY A 44 -3.39 13.34 -4.78
N ARG A 45 -3.95 13.94 -3.71
CA ARG A 45 -3.86 15.39 -3.49
C ARG A 45 -2.49 15.82 -2.96
N GLU A 46 -1.88 15.01 -2.11
CA GLU A 46 -0.59 15.27 -1.49
C GLU A 46 0.47 14.32 -2.07
N ILE A 47 1.67 14.87 -2.33
CA ILE A 47 2.85 14.12 -2.75
C ILE A 47 3.96 14.50 -1.77
N CYS A 48 4.60 13.50 -1.17
CA CYS A 48 5.76 13.71 -0.31
C CYS A 48 7.00 13.04 -0.91
N ARG A 49 8.17 13.50 -0.48
CA ARG A 49 9.46 12.82 -0.74
C ARG A 49 9.93 12.22 0.57
N VAL A 50 10.22 10.92 0.56
CA VAL A 50 10.62 10.17 1.75
C VAL A 50 11.82 9.32 1.39
N GLU A 51 12.77 9.25 2.33
CA GLU A 51 13.85 8.29 2.29
C GLU A 51 13.34 7.01 2.96
N LEU A 52 13.23 5.95 2.16
CA LEU A 52 12.87 4.62 2.60
C LEU A 52 14.15 3.77 2.72
N PRO A 53 14.13 2.71 3.53
CA PRO A 53 15.21 1.72 3.56
C PRO A 53 15.58 1.21 2.17
N GLU A 54 16.83 0.80 2.00
CA GLU A 54 17.26 0.06 0.81
C GLU A 54 16.37 -1.18 0.59
N PRO A 55 16.09 -1.56 -0.68
CA PRO A 55 16.63 -1.02 -1.93
C PRO A 55 15.87 0.22 -2.49
N PHE A 56 14.95 0.81 -1.73
CA PHE A 56 14.03 1.83 -2.25
C PHE A 56 14.61 3.24 -2.26
N GLY A 57 15.41 3.59 -1.24
CA GLY A 57 16.03 4.89 -1.12
C GLY A 57 15.04 6.06 -1.17
N LYS A 58 15.40 7.13 -1.87
CA LYS A 58 14.57 8.36 -1.95
C LYS A 58 13.45 8.20 -2.98
N MET A 59 12.21 8.17 -2.50
CA MET A 59 11.02 8.02 -3.34
C MET A 59 10.06 9.21 -3.24
N LYS A 60 9.29 9.42 -4.31
CA LYS A 60 8.08 10.25 -4.29
C LYS A 60 6.90 9.34 -4.00
N LEU A 61 6.15 9.65 -2.95
CA LEU A 61 4.98 8.88 -2.55
C LEU A 61 3.73 9.73 -2.66
N LEU A 62 2.64 9.09 -3.07
CA LEU A 62 1.33 9.70 -3.24
C LEU A 62 0.48 9.41 -2.02
N ASN A 63 -0.20 10.40 -1.48
CA ASN A 63 -1.19 10.16 -0.45
C ASN A 63 -2.31 9.25 -0.99
N TRP A 64 -2.51 8.13 -0.30
CA TRP A 64 -3.47 7.12 -0.69
C TRP A 64 -4.07 6.44 0.54
N PRO A 65 -5.22 6.92 1.03
CA PRO A 65 -5.88 6.36 2.22
C PRO A 65 -6.13 4.86 2.04
N GLN A 66 -5.66 4.04 2.98
CA GLN A 66 -5.84 2.59 2.96
C GLN A 66 -6.90 2.14 3.97
N MET A 67 -7.41 0.92 3.82
CA MET A 67 -8.49 0.40 4.68
C MET A 67 -8.09 0.24 6.14
N GLU A 68 -6.81 -0.02 6.43
CA GLU A 68 -6.28 -0.18 7.78
C GLU A 68 -6.46 1.08 8.64
N ILE A 69 -6.71 2.24 8.02
CA ILE A 69 -7.06 3.47 8.73
C ILE A 69 -8.33 3.26 9.58
N LEU A 70 -9.31 2.52 9.07
CA LEU A 70 -10.57 2.28 9.78
C LEU A 70 -10.34 1.43 11.03
N SER A 71 -9.52 0.39 10.89
CA SER A 71 -9.12 -0.51 11.97
C SER A 71 -8.28 0.22 13.03
N LEU A 72 -7.24 0.94 12.60
CA LEU A 72 -6.35 1.67 13.49
C LEU A 72 -7.06 2.82 14.21
N ALA A 73 -7.99 3.51 13.56
CA ALA A 73 -8.80 4.54 14.20
C ALA A 73 -9.67 3.98 15.35
N LYS A 74 -10.14 2.73 15.24
CA LYS A 74 -10.91 2.05 16.29
C LYS A 74 -10.02 1.54 17.42
N LEU A 75 -8.85 1.00 17.09
CA LEU A 75 -8.00 0.26 18.03
C LEU A 75 -6.96 1.13 18.74
N THR A 76 -6.73 2.36 18.28
CA THR A 76 -5.67 3.22 18.81
C THR A 76 -6.18 4.62 19.12
N ALA A 77 -5.50 5.34 20.02
CA ALA A 77 -5.80 6.74 20.36
C ALA A 77 -5.14 7.74 19.40
N LEU A 78 -4.95 7.37 18.12
CA LEU A 78 -4.34 8.27 17.13
C LEU A 78 -5.27 9.45 16.84
N SER A 79 -4.73 10.67 16.89
CA SER A 79 -5.47 11.85 16.44
C SER A 79 -5.43 12.01 14.92
N SER A 80 -4.41 11.48 14.24
CA SER A 80 -4.31 11.56 12.79
C SER A 80 -3.55 10.37 12.21
N LEU A 81 -4.01 9.93 11.03
CA LEU A 81 -3.37 8.86 10.28
C LEU A 81 -3.49 9.16 8.79
N ARG A 82 -2.34 9.17 8.13
CA ARG A 82 -2.19 9.33 6.68
C ARG A 82 -1.31 8.23 6.14
N THR A 83 -1.72 7.66 5.03
CA THR A 83 -1.01 6.62 4.30
C THR A 83 -0.52 7.18 2.96
N PHE A 84 0.67 6.76 2.56
CA PHE A 84 1.31 7.17 1.31
C PHE A 84 1.84 5.92 0.59
N ILE A 85 1.64 5.85 -0.72
CA ILE A 85 2.06 4.73 -1.55
C ILE A 85 3.03 5.20 -2.62
N GLY A 86 4.13 4.46 -2.75
CA GLY A 86 5.07 4.50 -3.86
C GLY A 86 4.68 3.44 -4.89
N LEU A 87 4.43 3.88 -6.12
CA LEU A 87 4.11 2.99 -7.24
C LEU A 87 5.42 2.51 -7.90
N GLY A 88 6.26 1.79 -7.15
CA GLY A 88 7.58 1.34 -7.62
C GLY A 88 8.42 2.45 -8.27
N HIS A 89 9.18 2.10 -9.30
CA HIS A 89 9.94 3.06 -10.12
C HIS A 89 9.06 3.83 -11.12
N SER A 90 7.76 3.51 -11.21
CA SER A 90 6.87 4.20 -12.13
C SER A 90 6.58 5.62 -11.63
N GLU A 91 6.57 6.57 -12.57
CA GLU A 91 6.29 7.96 -12.24
C GLU A 91 4.93 8.09 -11.54
N THR A 92 4.94 8.66 -10.33
CA THR A 92 3.72 9.06 -9.64
C THR A 92 2.89 9.95 -10.56
N PRO A 93 1.61 9.63 -10.83
CA PRO A 93 0.83 10.40 -11.78
C PRO A 93 0.66 11.84 -11.29
N SER A 94 0.73 12.78 -12.23
CA SER A 94 0.58 14.20 -11.91
C SER A 94 -0.86 14.53 -11.53
N ARG A 95 -1.07 15.66 -10.83
CA ARG A 95 -2.42 16.16 -10.50
C ARG A 95 -3.31 16.32 -11.73
N LEU A 96 -2.73 16.71 -12.87
CA LEU A 96 -3.44 16.81 -14.15
C LEU A 96 -3.91 15.43 -14.65
N GLN A 97 -3.04 14.42 -14.58
CA GLN A 97 -3.39 13.05 -14.97
C GLN A 97 -4.52 12.49 -14.09
N ILE A 98 -4.45 12.72 -12.77
CA ILE A 98 -5.53 12.33 -11.84
C ILE A 98 -6.83 13.07 -12.16
N GLY A 99 -6.77 14.37 -12.46
CA GLY A 99 -7.92 15.16 -12.90
C GLY A 99 -8.57 14.63 -14.18
N LEU A 100 -7.76 14.25 -15.17
CA LEU A 100 -8.23 13.64 -16.41
C LEU A 100 -8.90 12.28 -16.16
N ILE A 101 -8.31 11.43 -15.32
CA ILE A 101 -8.91 10.14 -14.96
C ILE A 101 -10.31 10.34 -14.34
N ARG A 102 -10.45 11.32 -13.44
CA ARG A 102 -11.75 11.67 -12.83
C ARG A 102 -12.76 12.18 -13.84
N LEU A 103 -12.32 13.00 -14.80
CA LEU A 103 -13.18 13.51 -15.86
C LEU A 103 -13.69 12.40 -16.78
N LEU A 104 -12.81 11.44 -17.12
CA LEU A 104 -13.14 10.30 -17.98
C LEU A 104 -14.11 9.31 -17.34
N ARG A 105 -14.23 9.31 -16.00
CA ARG A 105 -15.13 8.46 -15.20
C ARG A 105 -15.10 6.98 -15.66
N PRO A 106 -13.93 6.32 -15.63
CA PRO A 106 -13.80 4.93 -16.07
C PRO A 106 -14.66 3.94 -15.28
N HIS A 107 -15.05 4.29 -14.05
CA HIS A 107 -15.98 3.51 -13.23
C HIS A 107 -17.43 3.51 -13.76
N ARG A 108 -17.78 4.42 -14.68
CA ARG A 108 -19.13 4.51 -15.28
C ARG A 108 -19.15 4.17 -16.77
N PHE A 109 -18.07 4.48 -17.49
CA PHE A 109 -18.03 4.36 -18.94
C PHE A 109 -17.01 3.33 -19.39
N GLU A 110 -17.52 2.24 -19.98
CA GLU A 110 -16.70 1.14 -20.47
C GLU A 110 -15.65 1.59 -21.49
N ARG A 111 -16.02 2.51 -22.40
CA ARG A 111 -15.06 3.06 -23.38
C ARG A 111 -13.89 3.78 -22.72
N SER A 112 -14.16 4.58 -21.68
CA SER A 112 -13.13 5.26 -20.92
C SER A 112 -12.23 4.28 -20.16
N TYR A 113 -12.83 3.23 -19.57
CA TYR A 113 -12.09 2.15 -18.93
C TYR A 113 -11.15 1.44 -19.91
N GLN A 114 -11.65 1.05 -21.09
CA GLN A 114 -10.85 0.38 -22.11
C GLN A 114 -9.72 1.28 -22.65
N LEU A 115 -9.97 2.58 -22.83
CA LEU A 115 -8.94 3.55 -23.21
C LEU A 115 -7.83 3.62 -22.15
N LEU A 116 -8.18 3.81 -20.89
CA LEU A 116 -7.20 3.88 -19.80
C LEU A 116 -6.46 2.55 -19.61
N LYS A 117 -7.12 1.42 -19.79
CA LYS A 117 -6.50 0.09 -19.78
C LYS A 117 -5.48 -0.09 -20.90
N ALA A 118 -5.78 0.37 -22.10
CA ALA A 118 -4.83 0.34 -23.22
C ALA A 118 -3.61 1.23 -22.95
N ILE A 119 -3.81 2.43 -22.40
CA ILE A 119 -2.73 3.33 -21.98
C ILE A 119 -1.88 2.68 -20.88
N ALA A 120 -2.52 2.09 -19.87
CA ALA A 120 -1.86 1.41 -18.76
C ALA A 120 -0.97 0.26 -19.26
N ARG A 121 -1.48 -0.61 -20.14
CA ARG A 121 -0.68 -1.69 -20.77
C ARG A 121 0.56 -1.17 -21.47
N ARG A 122 0.42 -0.10 -22.26
CA ARG A 122 1.56 0.51 -22.98
C ARG A 122 2.59 1.06 -22.00
N ARG A 123 2.15 1.74 -20.94
CA ARG A 123 3.05 2.26 -19.90
C ARG A 123 3.75 1.15 -19.16
N LEU A 124 3.02 0.15 -18.65
CA LEU A 124 3.59 -0.97 -17.89
C LEU A 124 4.64 -1.74 -18.70
N ARG A 125 4.41 -1.97 -20.00
CA ARG A 125 5.44 -2.58 -20.87
C ARG A 125 6.71 -1.72 -20.98
N SER A 126 6.55 -0.41 -21.14
CA SER A 126 7.70 0.51 -21.22
C SER A 126 8.44 0.62 -19.89
N GLU A 127 7.73 0.64 -18.77
CA GLU A 127 8.31 0.72 -17.44
C GLU A 127 8.97 -0.60 -17.05
N TYR A 128 8.38 -1.74 -17.40
CA TYR A 128 8.99 -3.06 -17.22
C TYR A 128 10.36 -3.18 -17.92
N GLN A 129 10.48 -2.63 -19.14
CA GLN A 129 11.77 -2.59 -19.84
C GLN A 129 12.82 -1.72 -19.13
N LYS A 130 12.42 -0.61 -18.51
CA LYS A 130 13.33 0.26 -17.73
C LYS A 130 13.68 -0.37 -16.38
N ALA A 131 12.72 -1.02 -15.75
CA ALA A 131 12.81 -1.65 -14.43
C ALA A 131 13.87 -2.76 -14.38
N GLN A 132 14.06 -3.50 -15.48
CA GLN A 132 15.13 -4.51 -15.57
C GLN A 132 16.55 -3.96 -15.33
N ALA A 133 16.75 -2.63 -15.36
CA ALA A 133 18.06 -2.01 -15.20
C ALA A 133 18.36 -1.47 -13.78
N VAL A 134 17.37 -1.35 -12.87
CA VAL A 134 17.52 -0.63 -11.57
C VAL A 134 16.80 -1.36 -10.41
N ASP A 135 16.57 -2.67 -10.54
CA ASP A 135 15.46 -3.36 -9.87
C ASP A 135 15.61 -3.55 -8.33
N PRO A 136 14.68 -3.03 -7.50
CA PRO A 136 14.51 -3.45 -6.10
C PRO A 136 13.87 -4.84 -5.96
N GLY A 137 13.56 -5.51 -7.07
CA GLY A 137 13.02 -6.87 -7.12
C GLY A 137 11.55 -6.92 -6.71
N THR A 138 11.15 -8.02 -6.06
CA THR A 138 9.79 -8.25 -5.55
C THR A 138 9.56 -7.68 -4.15
N ALA A 139 10.53 -6.95 -3.60
CA ALA A 139 10.49 -6.47 -2.23
C ALA A 139 9.34 -5.50 -1.97
N ALA A 140 8.94 -5.36 -0.71
CA ALA A 140 8.06 -4.30 -0.24
C ALA A 140 8.58 -3.73 1.08
N VAL A 141 8.38 -2.44 1.29
CA VAL A 141 8.71 -1.77 2.54
C VAL A 141 7.50 -1.04 3.08
N LEU A 142 7.28 -1.19 4.38
CA LEU A 142 6.39 -0.39 5.18
C LEU A 142 7.24 0.41 6.18
N GLN A 143 7.19 1.73 6.10
CA GLN A 143 7.76 2.63 7.10
C GLN A 143 6.63 3.32 7.85
N ILE A 144 6.66 3.24 9.17
CA ILE A 144 5.73 3.93 10.06
C ILE A 144 6.50 5.04 10.75
N GLU A 145 5.92 6.24 10.74
CA GLU A 145 6.43 7.39 11.46
C GLU A 145 5.35 7.88 12.44
N LEU A 146 5.59 7.72 13.74
CA LEU A 146 4.73 8.20 14.81
C LEU A 146 5.26 9.54 15.30
N LEU A 147 4.39 10.54 15.40
CA LEU A 147 4.71 11.82 16.01
C LEU A 147 3.87 11.98 17.27
N ASN A 148 4.53 12.28 18.39
CA ASN A 148 3.82 12.64 19.62
C ASN A 148 3.41 14.13 19.61
N GLN A 149 2.67 14.55 20.65
CA GLN A 149 2.22 15.94 20.79
C GLN A 149 3.39 16.95 20.89
N GLU A 150 4.54 16.51 21.40
CA GLU A 150 5.78 17.29 21.48
C GLU A 150 6.58 17.30 20.16
N ARG A 151 6.01 16.77 19.06
CA ARG A 151 6.64 16.64 17.74
C ARG A 151 7.91 15.77 17.71
N ARG A 152 8.11 14.91 18.71
CA ARG A 152 9.13 13.86 18.66
C ARG A 152 8.65 12.76 17.71
N SER A 153 9.52 12.37 16.79
CA SER A 153 9.23 11.32 15.82
C SER A 153 9.91 10.00 16.19
N ILE A 154 9.17 8.90 16.16
CA ILE A 154 9.70 7.54 16.17
C ILE A 154 9.42 6.94 14.79
N ARG A 155 10.41 6.23 14.24
CA ARG A 155 10.27 5.52 12.97
C ARG A 155 10.53 4.03 13.19
N ALA A 156 9.78 3.21 12.49
CA ALA A 156 9.96 1.76 12.43
C ALA A 156 9.76 1.30 11.00
N ASN A 157 10.56 0.32 10.57
CA ASN A 157 10.50 -0.23 9.23
C ASN A 157 10.19 -1.72 9.27
N ALA A 158 9.44 -2.18 8.28
CA ALA A 158 9.30 -3.59 7.95
C ALA A 158 9.64 -3.76 6.47
N LEU A 159 10.71 -4.50 6.19
CA LEU A 159 11.11 -4.89 4.84
C LEU A 159 10.68 -6.35 4.60
N LEU A 160 9.94 -6.56 3.52
CA LEU A 160 9.55 -7.86 2.99
C LEU A 160 10.37 -8.11 1.72
N PRO A 161 11.17 -9.18 1.66
CA PRO A 161 11.91 -9.55 0.45
C PRO A 161 11.00 -9.86 -0.73
N ASP A 162 9.81 -10.42 -0.48
CA ASP A 162 8.79 -10.66 -1.48
C ASP A 162 7.39 -10.21 -0.99
N MET A 163 6.84 -9.21 -1.69
CA MET A 163 5.51 -8.66 -1.43
C MET A 163 4.38 -9.68 -1.62
N ALA A 164 4.50 -10.56 -2.61
CA ALA A 164 3.50 -11.58 -2.89
C ALA A 164 3.46 -12.60 -1.76
N THR A 165 4.63 -13.04 -1.27
CA THR A 165 4.71 -13.91 -0.09
C THR A 165 4.11 -13.22 1.13
N GLY A 166 4.52 -11.98 1.43
CA GLY A 166 4.00 -11.24 2.59
C GLY A 166 2.48 -11.09 2.58
N THR A 167 1.89 -10.81 1.42
CA THR A 167 0.43 -10.69 1.26
C THR A 167 -0.28 -12.04 1.39
N ALA A 168 0.31 -13.12 0.89
CA ALA A 168 -0.28 -14.46 0.92
C ALA A 168 -0.22 -15.13 2.32
N LEU A 169 0.78 -14.77 3.13
CA LEU A 169 0.99 -15.39 4.44
C LEU A 169 -0.08 -15.03 5.47
N LEU A 170 -0.62 -13.81 5.44
CA LEU A 170 -1.65 -13.39 6.40
C LEU A 170 -2.96 -14.21 6.26
N PRO A 171 -3.54 -14.41 5.06
CA PRO A 171 -4.68 -15.29 4.87
C PRO A 171 -4.40 -16.75 5.27
N LEU A 172 -3.20 -17.27 4.96
CA LEU A 172 -2.81 -18.62 5.36
C LEU A 172 -2.76 -18.75 6.88
N TYR A 173 -2.20 -17.76 7.57
CA TYR A 173 -2.13 -17.74 9.03
C TYR A 173 -3.52 -17.65 9.67
N ALA A 174 -4.38 -16.75 9.20
CA ALA A 174 -5.78 -16.70 9.64
C ALA A 174 -6.49 -18.04 9.45
N SER A 175 -6.28 -18.70 8.30
CA SER A 175 -6.89 -20.00 8.01
C SER A 175 -6.39 -21.10 8.94
N GLU A 176 -5.09 -21.12 9.24
CA GLU A 176 -4.51 -22.05 10.22
C GLU A 176 -5.10 -21.84 11.62
N CYS A 177 -5.16 -20.59 12.09
CA CYS A 177 -5.72 -20.22 13.38
C CYS A 177 -7.21 -20.61 13.49
N TRP A 178 -7.98 -20.40 12.42
CA TRP A 178 -9.37 -20.84 12.33
C TRP A 178 -9.50 -22.36 12.47
N LEU A 179 -8.71 -23.12 11.71
CA LEU A 179 -8.72 -24.59 11.74
C LEU A 179 -8.30 -25.15 13.11
N ARG A 180 -7.41 -24.46 13.82
CA ARG A 180 -6.98 -24.82 15.19
C ARG A 180 -7.97 -24.38 16.28
N GLY A 181 -9.05 -23.68 15.92
CA GLY A 181 -10.04 -23.17 16.87
C GLY A 181 -9.54 -22.02 17.74
N THR A 182 -8.47 -21.32 17.36
CA THR A 182 -7.95 -20.16 18.09
C THR A 182 -8.69 -18.87 17.74
N ILE A 183 -9.41 -18.85 16.61
CA ILE A 183 -10.29 -17.75 16.21
C ILE A 183 -11.74 -18.21 16.39
N LEU A 184 -12.53 -17.42 17.13
CA LEU A 184 -13.95 -17.70 17.34
C LEU A 184 -14.77 -17.35 16.10
N PRO A 185 -15.92 -17.99 15.86
CA PRO A 185 -16.85 -17.57 14.81
C PRO A 185 -17.29 -16.11 14.96
N GLY A 186 -17.26 -15.34 13.87
CA GLY A 186 -17.69 -13.93 13.85
C GLY A 186 -16.95 -13.07 12.84
N TRP A 187 -17.26 -11.78 12.85
CA TRP A 187 -16.51 -10.76 12.11
C TRP A 187 -15.41 -10.22 13.00
N HIS A 188 -14.17 -10.33 12.54
CA HIS A 188 -12.99 -9.88 13.27
C HIS A 188 -12.16 -8.96 12.39
N ASP A 189 -11.56 -7.94 13.00
CA ASP A 189 -10.55 -7.14 12.31
C ASP A 189 -9.24 -7.94 12.24
N PRO A 190 -8.49 -7.94 11.12
CA PRO A 190 -7.19 -8.59 11.06
C PRO A 190 -6.24 -8.16 12.19
N LEU A 191 -6.27 -6.90 12.61
CA LEU A 191 -5.44 -6.40 13.70
C LEU A 191 -5.87 -6.92 15.09
N GLU A 192 -7.10 -7.40 15.24
CA GLU A 192 -7.60 -8.05 16.46
C GLU A 192 -7.20 -9.54 16.51
N LEU A 193 -6.95 -10.15 15.35
CA LEU A 193 -6.66 -11.59 15.22
C LEU A 193 -5.18 -11.94 15.40
N PHE A 194 -4.28 -10.99 15.15
CA PHE A 194 -2.86 -11.27 15.05
C PHE A 194 -2.05 -10.52 16.11
N ASP A 195 -1.32 -11.27 16.94
CA ASP A 195 -0.16 -10.70 17.61
C ASP A 195 0.90 -10.37 16.55
N THR A 196 1.25 -9.09 16.44
CA THR A 196 2.22 -8.59 15.48
C THR A 196 3.58 -9.28 15.63
N ALA A 197 3.99 -9.60 16.87
CA ALA A 197 5.26 -10.28 17.12
C ALA A 197 5.24 -11.74 16.63
N ASP A 198 4.15 -12.47 16.86
CA ASP A 198 4.01 -13.85 16.37
C ASP A 198 3.89 -13.91 14.85
N ALA A 199 3.12 -12.99 14.25
CA ALA A 199 2.97 -12.88 12.81
C ALA A 199 4.35 -12.63 12.13
N LEU A 200 5.11 -11.64 12.61
CA LEU A 200 6.45 -11.37 12.07
C LEU A 200 7.42 -12.53 12.27
N ASN A 201 7.40 -13.20 13.42
CA ASN A 201 8.24 -14.36 13.68
C ASN A 201 7.91 -15.55 12.76
N ARG A 202 6.64 -15.74 12.40
CA ARG A 202 6.24 -16.78 11.44
C ARG A 202 6.65 -16.45 10.03
N ILE A 203 6.47 -15.19 9.60
CA ILE A 203 6.95 -14.75 8.29
C ILE A 203 8.48 -14.94 8.19
N ARG A 204 9.24 -14.59 9.24
CA ARG A 204 10.69 -14.86 9.33
C ARG A 204 11.09 -16.33 9.19
N ARG A 205 10.28 -17.27 9.69
CA ARG A 205 10.57 -18.71 9.56
C ARG A 205 10.43 -19.19 8.12
N ILE A 206 9.60 -18.52 7.33
CA ILE A 206 9.32 -18.86 5.93
C ILE A 206 10.27 -18.07 5.00
N GLU A 207 10.58 -16.82 5.35
CA GLU A 207 11.55 -15.95 4.68
C GLU A 207 12.55 -15.38 5.71
N PRO A 208 13.73 -16.01 5.90
CA PRO A 208 14.70 -15.62 6.92
C PRO A 208 15.36 -14.24 6.74
N GLY A 209 14.96 -13.46 5.72
CA GLY A 209 15.50 -12.13 5.40
C GLY A 209 14.77 -10.93 6.00
N ILE A 210 13.78 -11.13 6.89
CA ILE A 210 12.97 -10.04 7.44
C ILE A 210 13.57 -9.52 8.76
N ASP A 211 14.11 -8.30 8.72
CA ASP A 211 14.67 -7.60 9.86
C ASP A 211 13.78 -6.39 10.28
N PRO A 212 13.14 -6.41 11.45
CA PRO A 212 12.48 -5.27 12.06
C PRO A 212 13.55 -4.39 12.71
N SER A 213 14.01 -3.40 11.97
CA SER A 213 14.85 -2.32 12.48
C SER A 213 14.07 -1.01 12.59
#